data_AF-A0A257Z127-F1
#
_entry.id   AF-A0A257Z127-F1
#
_cell.length_a   1.000
_cell.length_b   1.000
_cell.length_c   1.000
_cell.angle_alpha   90.00
_cell.angle_beta   90.00
_cell.angle_gamma   90.00
#
_symmetry.space_group_name_H-M   'P 1'
#
loop_
_entity.id
_entity.type
_entity.pdbx_description
1 polymer ?
#
loop_
_entity_poly.entity_id
_entity_poly.type
_entity_poly.pdbx_seq_one_letter_code
_entity_poly.pdbx_strand_id
1 'polypeptide(L)'
;MRQTLTELFQARVADGRLRPDPAQHAILPRLETLRLWLEDHANRRPGLFGGLFGRPATPPKGMYLWGGVGRGKSMLMDLFHDACAIPQKRRVHFHAFMQEVHRGLHDARKRGVEDALTPVAEALVQGVQLLCFDEFQITDITDAMLVGRLFE
;
A
#
# COMPACT_ATOMS: atom_id res chain seq x y z
N MET A 1 -24.29 -6.61 0.13
CA MET A 1 -23.11 -5.99 -0.50
C MET A 1 -22.30 -5.30 0.60
N ARG A 2 -20.97 -5.35 0.54
CA ARG A 2 -20.12 -4.59 1.49
C ARG A 2 -20.23 -3.10 1.16
N GLN A 3 -20.22 -2.25 2.18
CA GLN A 3 -20.29 -0.80 1.99
C GLN A 3 -19.06 -0.30 1.22
N THR A 4 -19.25 0.68 0.35
CA THR A 4 -18.18 1.38 -0.36
C THR A 4 -17.42 2.30 0.59
N LEU A 5 -16.21 2.73 0.22
CA LEU A 5 -15.47 3.74 0.99
C LEU A 5 -16.24 5.05 1.15
N THR A 6 -17.03 5.45 0.13
CA THR A 6 -17.88 6.63 0.18
C THR A 6 -18.99 6.48 1.23
N GLU A 7 -19.67 5.35 1.27
CA GLU A 7 -20.71 5.06 2.26
C GLU A 7 -20.14 4.98 3.67
N LEU A 8 -18.98 4.33 3.84
CA LEU A 8 -18.27 4.25 5.12
C LEU A 8 -17.81 5.62 5.62
N PHE A 9 -17.39 6.51 4.73
CA PHE A 9 -17.05 7.88 5.06
C PHE A 9 -18.29 8.68 5.47
N GLN A 10 -19.36 8.61 4.68
CA GLN A 10 -20.62 9.30 4.96
C GLN A 10 -21.26 8.83 6.27
N ALA A 11 -21.19 7.54 6.58
CA ALA A 11 -21.65 7.01 7.87
C ALA A 11 -20.89 7.63 9.05
N ARG A 12 -19.56 7.78 8.93
CA ARG A 12 -18.73 8.46 9.95
C ARG A 12 -18.95 9.98 10.01
N VAL A 13 -19.45 10.59 8.94
CA VAL A 13 -19.88 11.99 8.99
C VAL A 13 -21.22 12.11 9.70
N ALA A 14 -22.16 11.21 9.40
CA ALA A 14 -23.49 11.19 9.99
C ALA A 14 -23.48 10.89 11.50
N ASP A 15 -22.56 10.05 11.98
CA ASP A 15 -22.39 9.76 13.41
C ASP A 15 -21.50 10.77 14.17
N GLY A 16 -21.01 11.81 13.48
CA GLY A 16 -20.21 12.88 14.06
C GLY A 16 -18.72 12.57 14.28
N ARG A 17 -18.23 11.40 13.86
CA ARG A 17 -16.80 11.05 13.98
C ARG A 17 -15.90 11.80 12.99
N LEU A 18 -16.44 12.21 11.84
CA LEU A 18 -15.73 12.95 10.81
C LEU A 18 -16.43 14.26 10.46
N ARG A 19 -15.64 15.26 10.10
CA ARG A 19 -16.14 16.49 9.47
C ARG A 19 -16.11 16.31 7.95
N PRO A 20 -17.14 16.76 7.22
CA PRO A 20 -17.13 16.69 5.77
C PRO A 20 -16.02 17.57 5.20
N ASP A 21 -15.21 17.01 4.31
CA ASP A 21 -14.16 17.71 3.56
C ASP A 21 -14.28 17.32 2.08
N PRO A 22 -14.53 18.28 1.16
CA PRO A 22 -14.65 17.99 -0.27
C PRO A 22 -13.42 17.32 -0.88
N ALA A 23 -12.20 17.64 -0.42
CA ALA A 23 -10.97 17.05 -0.92
C ALA A 23 -10.86 15.58 -0.51
N GLN A 24 -11.28 15.25 0.71
CA GLN A 24 -11.36 13.86 1.16
C GLN A 24 -12.40 13.08 0.35
N HIS A 25 -13.58 13.67 0.13
CA HIS A 25 -14.64 13.01 -0.63
C HIS A 25 -14.23 12.71 -2.08
N ALA A 26 -13.51 13.64 -2.72
CA ALA A 26 -13.07 13.51 -4.11
C ALA A 26 -12.11 12.33 -4.36
N ILE A 27 -11.38 11.86 -3.34
CA ILE A 27 -10.43 10.75 -3.50
C ILE A 27 -11.06 9.36 -3.26
N LEU A 28 -12.18 9.29 -2.55
CA LEU A 28 -12.81 8.01 -2.15
C LEU A 28 -13.12 7.10 -3.35
N PRO A 29 -13.63 7.59 -4.50
CA PRO A 29 -13.87 6.74 -5.66
C PRO A 29 -12.58 6.12 -6.24
N ARG A 30 -11.44 6.83 -6.16
CA ARG A 30 -10.16 6.30 -6.66
C ARG A 30 -9.62 5.20 -5.76
N LEU A 31 -9.71 5.40 -4.45
CA LEU A 31 -9.37 4.38 -3.46
C LEU A 31 -10.30 3.16 -3.58
N GLU A 32 -11.59 3.38 -3.90
CA GLU A 32 -12.56 2.30 -4.09
C GLU A 32 -12.20 1.44 -5.31
N THR A 33 -11.85 2.06 -6.43
CA THR A 33 -11.35 1.33 -7.62
C THR A 33 -10.14 0.47 -7.29
N LEU A 34 -9.17 1.00 -6.53
CA LEU A 34 -7.99 0.24 -6.10
C LEU A 34 -8.39 -0.92 -5.17
N ARG A 35 -9.29 -0.68 -4.21
CA ARG A 35 -9.82 -1.70 -3.28
C ARG A 35 -10.46 -2.86 -4.04
N LEU A 36 -11.34 -2.55 -4.99
CA LEU A 36 -12.05 -3.55 -5.79
C LEU A 36 -11.09 -4.36 -6.66
N TRP A 37 -10.09 -3.71 -7.28
CA TRP A 37 -9.07 -4.42 -8.05
C TRP A 37 -8.27 -5.39 -7.16
N LEU A 38 -7.79 -4.93 -6.01
CA LEU A 38 -7.05 -5.76 -5.05
C LEU A 38 -7.87 -6.98 -4.60
N GLU A 39 -9.14 -6.78 -4.24
CA GLU A 39 -10.01 -7.86 -3.79
C GLU A 39 -10.35 -8.88 -4.90
N ASP A 40 -10.53 -8.43 -6.16
CA ASP A 40 -10.76 -9.33 -7.31
C ASP A 40 -9.52 -10.19 -7.62
N HIS A 41 -8.32 -9.64 -7.39
CA HIS A 41 -7.07 -10.29 -7.77
C HIS A 41 -6.41 -11.07 -6.62
N ALA A 42 -6.78 -10.81 -5.37
CA ALA A 42 -6.19 -11.46 -4.20
C ALA A 42 -6.43 -12.97 -4.14
N ASN A 43 -7.56 -13.44 -4.70
CA ASN A 43 -7.98 -14.85 -4.68
C ASN A 43 -7.78 -15.57 -6.01
N ARG A 44 -7.11 -14.96 -7.00
CA ARG A 44 -6.80 -15.64 -8.27
C ARG A 44 -5.77 -16.74 -8.01
N ARG A 45 -6.26 -17.93 -7.68
CA ARG A 45 -5.48 -19.16 -7.78
C ARG A 45 -5.15 -19.36 -9.26
N PRO A 46 -3.89 -19.61 -9.64
CA PRO A 46 -3.61 -20.12 -10.98
C PRO A 46 -4.33 -21.47 -11.08
N GLY A 47 -5.49 -21.49 -11.74
CA GLY A 47 -6.26 -22.72 -11.92
C GLY A 47 -5.45 -23.72 -12.73
N LEU A 48 -5.61 -25.01 -12.45
CA LEU A 48 -4.99 -26.13 -13.18
C LEU A 48 -5.24 -26.13 -14.71
N PHE A 49 -6.15 -25.28 -15.21
CA PHE A 49 -6.46 -25.09 -16.64
C PHE A 49 -6.33 -23.62 -17.11
N GLY A 50 -5.79 -22.72 -16.28
CA GLY A 50 -5.77 -21.27 -16.55
C GLY A 50 -4.68 -20.78 -17.52
N GLY A 51 -3.87 -21.68 -18.06
CA GLY A 51 -2.61 -21.36 -18.74
C GLY A 51 -2.67 -20.94 -20.21
N LEU A 52 -3.84 -20.90 -20.87
CA LEU A 52 -3.88 -20.75 -22.34
C LEU A 52 -4.57 -19.49 -22.89
N PHE A 53 -5.35 -18.72 -22.11
CA PHE A 53 -6.11 -17.58 -22.68
C PHE A 53 -6.25 -16.33 -21.79
N GLY A 54 -5.69 -16.30 -20.59
CA GLY A 54 -5.76 -15.12 -19.72
C GLY A 54 -4.58 -14.19 -19.94
N ARG A 55 -4.78 -12.99 -20.50
CA ARG A 55 -3.78 -11.92 -20.40
C ARG A 55 -3.55 -11.61 -18.91
N PRO A 56 -2.29 -11.52 -18.44
CA PRO A 56 -2.03 -11.07 -17.07
C PRO A 56 -2.66 -9.68 -16.90
N ALA A 57 -3.50 -9.52 -15.89
CA ALA A 57 -4.13 -8.25 -15.61
C ALA A 57 -3.05 -7.26 -15.14
N THR A 58 -2.91 -6.14 -15.84
CA THR A 58 -1.97 -5.09 -15.44
C THR A 58 -2.42 -4.51 -14.09
N PRO A 59 -1.54 -4.48 -13.07
CA PRO A 59 -1.88 -3.88 -11.80
C PRO A 59 -2.15 -2.37 -11.97
N PRO A 60 -3.13 -1.80 -11.26
CA PRO A 60 -3.35 -0.37 -11.24
C PRO A 60 -2.16 0.31 -10.58
N LYS A 61 -1.92 1.57 -10.96
CA LYS A 61 -0.93 2.39 -10.27
C LYS A 61 -1.36 2.61 -8.82
N GLY A 62 -0.37 2.62 -7.91
CA GLY A 62 -0.58 3.02 -6.53
C GLY A 62 -1.02 4.48 -6.38
N MET A 63 -1.37 4.88 -5.16
CA MET A 63 -1.81 6.23 -4.84
C MET A 63 -0.88 6.90 -3.83
N TYR A 64 -0.52 8.16 -4.09
CA TYR A 64 0.23 9.01 -3.17
C TYR A 64 -0.67 10.14 -2.66
N LEU A 65 -1.01 10.11 -1.37
CA LEU A 65 -1.86 11.11 -0.72
C LEU A 65 -1.02 12.25 -0.16
N TRP A 66 -1.22 13.47 -0.65
CA TRP A 66 -0.50 14.66 -0.21
C TRP A 66 -1.49 15.78 0.15
N GLY A 67 -1.01 16.75 0.95
CA GLY A 67 -1.81 17.88 1.43
C GLY A 67 -1.37 18.35 2.81
N GLY A 68 -1.95 19.47 3.26
CA GLY A 68 -1.58 20.13 4.52
C GLY A 68 -1.71 19.26 5.77
N VAL A 69 -1.11 19.73 6.86
CA VAL A 69 -1.20 19.11 8.21
C VAL A 69 -2.66 19.11 8.67
N GLY A 70 -3.08 18.03 9.34
CA GLY A 70 -4.44 17.91 9.90
C GLY A 70 -5.56 17.67 8.88
N ARG A 71 -5.25 17.42 7.59
CA ARG A 71 -6.25 17.19 6.53
C ARG A 71 -6.81 15.76 6.45
N GLY A 72 -6.54 14.90 7.43
CA GLY A 72 -7.11 13.55 7.50
C GLY A 72 -6.52 12.53 6.53
N LYS A 73 -5.27 12.71 6.07
CA LYS A 73 -4.59 11.77 5.17
C LYS A 73 -4.46 10.37 5.79
N SER A 74 -3.95 10.28 7.02
CA SER A 74 -3.81 9.00 7.73
C SER A 74 -5.16 8.36 8.02
N MET A 75 -6.19 9.16 8.32
CA MET A 75 -7.57 8.66 8.47
C MET A 75 -8.12 8.04 7.17
N LEU A 76 -7.88 8.68 6.02
CA LEU A 76 -8.26 8.09 4.72
C LEU A 76 -7.49 6.80 4.42
N MET A 77 -6.22 6.74 4.84
CA MET A 77 -5.42 5.52 4.75
C MET A 77 -5.97 4.42 5.68
N ASP A 78 -6.35 4.74 6.92
CA ASP A 78 -7.03 3.82 7.85
C ASP A 78 -8.29 3.25 7.18
N LEU A 79 -9.15 4.14 6.69
CA LEU A 79 -10.42 3.80 6.06
C LEU A 79 -10.23 2.84 4.88
N PHE A 80 -9.29 3.14 4.00
CA PHE A 80 -8.98 2.30 2.84
C PHE A 80 -8.38 0.94 3.26
N HIS A 81 -7.36 0.96 4.11
CA HIS A 81 -6.66 -0.24 4.56
C HIS A 81 -7.61 -1.20 5.27
N ASP A 82 -8.48 -0.68 6.16
CA ASP A 82 -9.41 -1.50 6.94
C ASP A 82 -10.53 -2.09 6.08
N ALA A 83 -11.04 -1.32 5.11
CA ALA A 83 -12.09 -1.78 4.21
C ALA A 83 -11.61 -2.80 3.17
N CYS A 84 -10.30 -2.83 2.85
CA CYS A 84 -9.73 -3.79 1.92
C CYS A 84 -9.73 -5.20 2.55
N ALA A 85 -10.59 -6.08 2.06
CA ALA A 85 -10.78 -7.42 2.59
C ALA A 85 -9.82 -8.45 1.97
N ILE A 86 -8.52 -8.16 2.06
CA ILE A 86 -7.45 -9.08 1.72
C ILE A 86 -6.58 -9.30 2.96
N PRO A 87 -6.16 -10.54 3.26
CA PRO A 87 -5.25 -10.79 4.38
C PRO A 87 -3.81 -10.38 4.07
N GLN A 88 -3.42 -10.34 2.78
CA GLN A 88 -2.08 -9.94 2.32
C GLN A 88 -1.92 -8.41 2.28
N LYS A 89 -2.20 -7.73 3.39
CA LYS A 89 -2.02 -6.28 3.53
C LYS A 89 -1.09 -5.95 4.68
N ARG A 90 -0.24 -4.95 4.45
CA ARG A 90 0.74 -4.46 5.41
C ARG A 90 0.66 -2.94 5.44
N ARG A 91 0.61 -2.38 6.64
CA ARG A 91 0.75 -0.94 6.86
C ARG A 91 1.88 -0.66 7.83
N VAL A 92 2.70 0.33 7.50
CA VAL A 92 3.91 0.65 8.26
C VAL A 92 4.28 2.13 8.09
N HIS A 93 4.87 2.74 9.12
CA HIS A 93 5.50 4.05 8.97
C HIS A 93 6.72 3.93 8.07
N PHE A 94 6.91 4.87 7.14
CA PHE A 94 7.98 4.81 6.17
C PHE A 94 9.38 4.68 6.82
N HIS A 95 9.65 5.44 7.89
CA HIS A 95 10.92 5.33 8.61
C HIS A 95 11.18 3.94 9.20
N ALA A 96 10.15 3.31 9.78
CA ALA A 96 10.27 1.96 10.34
C ALA A 96 10.55 0.92 9.23
N PHE A 97 9.93 1.08 8.06
CA PHE A 97 10.22 0.25 6.89
C PHE A 97 11.67 0.41 6.43
N MET A 98 12.19 1.64 6.35
CA MET A 98 13.59 1.86 5.98
C MET A 98 14.57 1.25 6.98
N GLN A 99 14.26 1.28 8.28
CA GLN A 99 15.07 0.56 9.27
C GLN A 99 15.12 -0.95 9.03
N GLU A 100 14.01 -1.56 8.59
CA GLU A 100 13.99 -2.98 8.21
C GLU A 100 14.82 -3.26 6.96
N VAL A 101 14.75 -2.39 5.95
CA VAL A 101 15.60 -2.45 4.75
C VAL A 101 17.07 -2.40 5.14
N HIS A 102 17.46 -1.41 5.95
CA HIS A 102 18.85 -1.25 6.41
C HIS A 102 19.35 -2.45 7.20
N ARG A 103 18.52 -3.03 8.09
CA ARG A 103 18.86 -4.27 8.81
C ARG A 103 19.06 -5.44 7.85
N GLY A 104 18.13 -5.64 6.89
CA GLY A 104 18.23 -6.70 5.90
C GLY A 104 19.49 -6.58 5.03
N LEU A 105 19.81 -5.37 4.57
CA LEU A 105 21.03 -5.10 3.82
C LEU A 105 22.29 -5.38 4.63
N HIS A 106 22.30 -4.97 5.90
CA HIS A 106 23.44 -5.22 6.80
C HIS A 106 23.68 -6.72 7.00
N ASP A 107 22.62 -7.50 7.22
CA ASP A 107 22.75 -8.95 7.41
C ASP A 107 23.11 -9.69 6.13
N ALA A 108 22.64 -9.24 4.97
CA ALA A 108 23.03 -9.80 3.68
C ALA A 108 24.50 -9.52 3.35
N ARG A 109 25.01 -8.32 3.67
CA ARG A 109 26.43 -7.97 3.54
C ARG A 109 27.32 -8.85 4.40
N LYS A 110 26.91 -9.19 5.63
CA LYS A 110 27.65 -10.14 6.50
C LYS A 110 27.78 -11.54 5.86
N ARG A 111 26.83 -11.92 5.01
CA ARG A 111 26.83 -13.19 4.26
C ARG A 111 27.59 -13.10 2.93
N GLY A 112 28.19 -11.95 2.59
CA GLY A 112 28.94 -11.74 1.36
C GLY A 112 28.07 -11.50 0.12
N VAL A 113 26.81 -11.08 0.28
CA VAL A 113 25.94 -10.74 -0.86
C VAL A 113 26.22 -9.30 -1.29
N GLU A 114 26.74 -9.11 -2.51
CA GLU A 114 27.11 -7.78 -3.03
C GLU A 114 25.88 -6.94 -3.42
N ASP A 115 24.92 -7.48 -4.17
CA ASP A 115 23.64 -6.82 -4.48
C ASP A 115 22.50 -7.38 -3.63
N ALA A 116 22.49 -6.98 -2.37
CA ALA A 116 21.55 -7.46 -1.37
C ALA A 116 20.15 -6.82 -1.45
N LEU A 117 19.94 -5.77 -2.25
CA LEU A 117 18.71 -4.99 -2.18
C LEU A 117 17.49 -5.77 -2.67
N THR A 118 17.58 -6.39 -3.84
CA THR A 118 16.51 -7.20 -4.42
C THR A 118 16.05 -8.32 -3.47
N PRO A 119 16.93 -9.22 -2.97
CA PRO A 119 16.47 -10.29 -2.08
C PRO A 119 15.91 -9.76 -0.74
N VAL A 120 16.40 -8.61 -0.25
CA VAL A 120 15.83 -7.97 0.94
C VAL A 120 14.44 -7.41 0.64
N ALA A 121 14.25 -6.74 -0.50
CA ALA A 121 12.96 -6.21 -0.92
C ALA A 121 11.93 -7.34 -1.08
N GLU A 122 12.29 -8.41 -1.80
CA GLU A 122 11.48 -9.60 -1.99
C GLU A 122 11.04 -10.21 -0.66
N ALA A 123 11.97 -10.34 0.31
CA ALA A 123 11.66 -10.85 1.63
C ALA A 123 10.70 -9.93 2.41
N LEU A 124 10.86 -8.60 2.30
CA LEU A 124 10.03 -7.62 3.02
C LEU A 124 8.59 -7.54 2.51
N VAL A 125 8.38 -7.81 1.22
CA VAL A 125 7.06 -7.80 0.57
C VAL A 125 6.51 -9.21 0.34
N GLN A 126 7.21 -10.25 0.79
CA GLN A 126 6.76 -11.62 0.63
C GLN A 126 5.38 -11.81 1.28
N GLY A 127 4.41 -12.24 0.47
CA GLY A 127 3.03 -12.42 0.94
C GLY A 127 2.26 -11.11 1.17
N VAL A 128 2.78 -9.97 0.73
CA VAL A 128 2.11 -8.66 0.76
C VAL A 128 1.62 -8.31 -0.65
N GLN A 129 0.33 -8.03 -0.78
CA GLN A 129 -0.30 -7.53 -2.01
C GLN A 129 -0.69 -6.06 -1.90
N LEU A 130 -0.94 -5.58 -0.69
CA LEU A 130 -1.16 -4.16 -0.39
C LEU A 130 -0.13 -3.69 0.64
N LEU A 131 0.71 -2.73 0.25
CA LEU A 131 1.63 -2.05 1.15
C LEU A 131 1.22 -0.58 1.29
N CYS A 132 0.87 -0.18 2.51
CA CYS A 132 0.49 1.18 2.88
C CYS A 132 1.61 1.82 3.69
N PHE A 133 2.19 2.91 3.20
CA PHE A 133 3.12 3.72 3.97
C PHE A 133 2.38 4.88 4.64
N ASP A 134 2.55 5.01 5.96
CA ASP A 134 2.22 6.26 6.67
C ASP A 134 3.46 7.15 6.73
N GLU A 135 3.23 8.46 6.78
CA GLU A 135 4.28 9.47 6.90
C GLU A 135 5.44 9.27 5.90
N PHE A 136 5.12 9.07 4.62
CA PHE A 136 6.12 8.93 3.57
C PHE A 136 6.87 10.25 3.38
N GLN A 137 8.00 10.38 4.04
CA GLN A 137 8.91 11.51 3.93
C GLN A 137 10.34 10.99 3.83
N ILE A 138 11.02 11.42 2.78
CA ILE A 138 12.44 11.10 2.57
C ILE A 138 13.23 12.34 2.94
N THR A 139 14.02 12.26 4.01
CA THR A 139 14.88 13.34 4.47
C THR A 139 16.35 13.10 4.15
N ASP A 140 16.75 11.83 3.99
CA ASP A 140 18.13 11.44 3.73
C ASP A 140 18.33 11.01 2.27
N ILE A 141 19.43 11.45 1.65
CA ILE A 141 19.73 11.14 0.25
C ILE A 141 20.02 9.65 0.04
N THR A 142 20.57 8.97 1.04
CA THR A 142 20.84 7.52 1.01
C THR A 142 19.54 6.74 0.98
N ASP A 143 18.56 7.13 1.81
CA ASP A 143 17.21 6.56 1.77
C ASP A 143 16.54 6.82 0.43
N ALA A 144 16.71 8.01 -0.16
CA ALA A 144 16.19 8.32 -1.50
C ALA A 144 16.76 7.38 -2.57
N MET A 145 18.07 7.13 -2.56
CA MET A 145 18.72 6.22 -3.50
C MET A 145 18.23 4.77 -3.34
N LEU A 146 18.01 4.32 -2.10
CA LEU A 146 17.47 2.99 -1.83
C LEU A 146 16.03 2.87 -2.28
N VAL A 147 15.18 3.85 -1.95
CA VAL A 147 13.78 3.90 -2.36
C VAL A 147 13.65 3.82 -3.86
N GLY A 148 14.41 4.62 -4.62
CA GLY A 148 14.36 4.60 -6.09
C GLY A 148 14.51 3.19 -6.63
N ARG A 149 15.52 2.45 -6.13
CA ARG A 149 15.77 1.05 -6.52
C ARG A 149 14.76 0.04 -5.98
N LEU A 150 14.08 0.32 -4.87
CA LEU A 150 13.05 -0.57 -4.30
C LEU A 150 11.74 -0.53 -5.09
N PHE A 151 11.48 0.56 -5.83
CA PHE A 151 10.25 0.77 -6.61
C PHE A 151 10.44 0.60 -8.13
N GLU A 152 11.64 0.28 -8.59
CA GLU A 152 11.95 -0.13 -9.97
C GLU A 152 11.63 -1.62 -10.20
#